data_AF-A0A534L4H4-F1
#
_entry.id   AF-A0A534L4H4-F1
#
_cell.length_a   1.000
_cell.length_b   1.000
_cell.length_c   1.000
_cell.angle_alpha   90.00
_cell.angle_beta   90.00
_cell.angle_gamma   90.00
#
_symmetry.space_group_name_H-M   'P 1'
#
loop_
_entity.id
_entity.type
_entity.pdbx_description
1 polymer ?
#
loop_
_entity_poly.entity_id
_entity_poly.type
_entity_poly.pdbx_seq_one_letter_code
_entity_poly.pdbx_strand_id
1 'polypeptide(L)'
;MGDKVRIANQKPLARLEVDWTVHPRLARTMHRPAAVIHAIWAAWLRTSVWTRSILVATTVYGVVFSILTALRVYALDAQAYDLGIYHQSMYTTVFNQRFFFNTIDLPSNPSGSVFGVHFSPILLLLLIPYALVPSPLTLTVLQTWAIALAALPLYALGRRVLHSERIAFVLGVVYLLHPATQGVNWYDFHPEAFLPLAVLTGLYFFERREWTVFLVSMALALSTIEAASFLVAALALGFLLSSVWSLKKLHNSVDSKETRALLFLLGLASVWLVLGRAVELALNPRNPYEIRTSLESPGVPGTGVCLVPRDCSMSRFGSLRIRSTRSQR
;
A
#
# COMPACT_ATOMS: atom_id res chain seq x y z
N MET A 1 -50.70 40.57 -59.21
CA MET A 1 -50.57 39.69 -60.40
C MET A 1 -49.60 38.58 -60.04
N GLY A 2 -50.04 37.32 -60.12
CA GLY A 2 -49.29 36.03 -60.13
C GLY A 2 -48.17 35.78 -59.10
N ASP A 3 -48.01 34.62 -58.46
CA ASP A 3 -48.55 33.29 -58.76
C ASP A 3 -48.50 32.38 -57.53
N LYS A 4 -49.53 31.56 -57.41
CA LYS A 4 -49.62 30.44 -56.47
C LYS A 4 -48.91 29.23 -57.09
N VAL A 5 -47.81 28.77 -56.50
CA VAL A 5 -47.32 27.41 -56.74
C VAL A 5 -47.98 26.48 -55.74
N ARG A 6 -48.94 25.68 -56.22
CA ARG A 6 -49.50 24.53 -55.49
C ARG A 6 -48.51 23.38 -55.57
N ILE A 7 -47.95 22.96 -54.43
CA ILE A 7 -47.36 21.63 -54.29
C ILE A 7 -48.44 20.74 -53.67
N ALA A 8 -48.95 19.81 -54.47
CA ALA A 8 -49.89 18.77 -54.07
C ALA A 8 -49.13 17.58 -53.45
N ASN A 9 -49.83 16.86 -52.58
CA ASN A 9 -49.52 15.51 -52.09
C ASN A 9 -48.27 15.33 -51.22
N GLN A 10 -48.42 15.58 -49.92
CA GLN A 10 -47.82 14.71 -48.92
C GLN A 10 -48.94 14.11 -48.08
N LYS A 11 -49.13 12.78 -48.21
CA LYS A 11 -49.91 12.01 -47.22
C LYS A 11 -49.30 12.33 -45.85
N PRO A 12 -50.10 12.65 -44.82
CA PRO A 12 -49.55 12.85 -43.49
C PRO A 12 -48.82 11.56 -43.10
N LEU A 13 -47.50 11.64 -42.92
CA LEU A 13 -46.75 10.61 -42.22
C LEU A 13 -47.49 10.41 -40.91
N ALA A 14 -48.10 9.23 -40.76
CA ALA A 14 -48.71 8.83 -39.50
C ALA A 14 -47.66 9.12 -38.44
N ARG A 15 -47.94 10.09 -37.56
CA ARG A 15 -47.13 10.27 -36.37
C ARG A 15 -47.18 8.90 -35.71
N LEU A 16 -46.03 8.21 -35.70
CA LEU A 16 -45.78 7.23 -34.68
C LEU A 16 -45.85 8.01 -33.37
N GLU A 17 -47.06 8.16 -32.84
CA GLU A 17 -47.29 8.50 -31.45
C GLU A 17 -46.71 7.32 -30.69
N VAL A 18 -45.45 7.47 -30.29
CA VAL A 18 -44.81 6.58 -29.34
C VAL A 18 -45.70 6.65 -28.10
N ASP A 19 -46.41 5.56 -27.85
CA ASP A 19 -47.27 5.43 -26.69
C ASP A 19 -46.40 5.41 -25.42
N TRP A 20 -46.26 6.59 -24.80
CA TRP A 20 -45.51 6.77 -23.57
C TRP A 20 -46.15 6.07 -22.37
N THR A 21 -47.36 5.51 -22.50
CA THR A 21 -48.01 4.76 -21.41
C THR A 21 -47.38 3.38 -21.19
N VAL A 22 -46.54 2.90 -22.10
CA VAL A 22 -45.80 1.62 -21.96
C VAL A 22 -44.51 1.78 -21.11
N HIS A 23 -44.04 3.01 -20.89
CA HIS A 23 -42.79 3.27 -20.16
C HIS A 23 -42.87 3.94 -18.76
N PRO A 24 -43.97 3.91 -17.97
CA PRO A 24 -43.94 4.45 -16.61
C PRO A 24 -42.97 3.67 -15.71
N ARG A 25 -42.68 2.40 -16.04
CA ARG A 25 -41.61 1.62 -15.40
C ARG A 25 -40.22 2.14 -15.76
N LEU A 26 -39.99 2.56 -17.00
CA LEU A 26 -38.72 3.08 -17.52
C LEU A 26 -38.43 4.51 -17.04
N ALA A 27 -39.47 5.35 -16.94
CA ALA A 27 -39.37 6.68 -16.33
C ALA A 27 -39.04 6.59 -14.83
N ARG A 28 -39.68 5.69 -14.07
CA ARG A 28 -39.35 5.46 -12.65
C ARG A 28 -37.93 4.91 -12.43
N THR A 29 -37.40 4.09 -13.33
CA THR A 29 -36.02 3.62 -13.26
C THR A 29 -34.99 4.68 -13.66
N MET A 30 -35.35 5.69 -14.46
CA MET A 30 -34.46 6.83 -14.77
C MET A 30 -34.52 7.97 -13.75
N HIS A 31 -35.63 8.16 -13.02
CA HIS A 31 -35.72 9.19 -11.96
C HIS A 31 -34.88 8.86 -10.72
N ARG A 32 -34.70 7.58 -10.40
CA ARG A 32 -33.89 7.13 -9.26
C ARG A 32 -32.40 7.47 -9.38
N PRO A 33 -31.69 7.20 -10.50
CA PRO A 33 -30.29 7.58 -10.66
C PRO A 33 -30.11 9.10 -10.70
N ALA A 34 -31.01 9.86 -11.36
CA ALA A 34 -30.95 11.32 -11.35
C ALA A 34 -31.10 11.89 -9.92
N ALA A 35 -32.05 11.38 -9.14
CA ALA A 35 -32.23 11.79 -7.74
C ALA A 35 -31.02 11.42 -6.86
N VAL A 36 -30.41 10.25 -7.08
CA VAL A 36 -29.17 9.85 -6.39
C VAL A 36 -28.00 10.76 -6.76
N ILE A 37 -27.82 11.07 -8.05
CA ILE A 37 -26.79 12.01 -8.53
C ILE A 37 -27.02 13.40 -7.91
N HIS A 38 -28.27 13.89 -7.89
CA HIS A 38 -28.60 15.17 -7.25
C HIS A 38 -28.36 15.14 -5.73
N ALA A 39 -28.64 14.02 -5.04
CA ALA A 39 -28.39 13.88 -3.62
C ALA A 39 -26.88 13.86 -3.30
N ILE A 40 -26.08 13.14 -4.10
CA ILE A 40 -24.62 13.12 -3.99
C ILE A 40 -24.06 14.52 -4.27
N TRP A 41 -24.53 15.17 -5.32
CA TRP A 41 -24.11 16.52 -5.68
C TRP A 41 -24.46 17.54 -4.59
N ALA A 42 -25.68 17.47 -4.04
CA ALA A 42 -26.10 18.31 -2.93
C ALA A 42 -25.30 18.04 -1.65
N ALA A 43 -25.00 16.77 -1.34
CA ALA A 43 -24.14 16.40 -0.22
C ALA A 43 -22.71 16.92 -0.42
N TRP A 44 -22.16 16.81 -1.63
CA TRP A 44 -20.85 17.32 -2.02
C TRP A 44 -20.76 18.85 -1.85
N LEU A 45 -21.77 19.58 -2.32
CA LEU A 45 -21.84 21.04 -2.16
C LEU A 45 -21.95 21.47 -0.69
N ARG A 46 -22.56 20.64 0.16
CA ARG A 46 -22.67 20.88 1.62
C ARG A 46 -21.38 20.58 2.39
N THR A 47 -20.44 19.82 1.83
CA THR A 47 -19.13 19.62 2.48
C THR A 47 -18.31 20.91 2.47
N SER A 48 -17.34 21.03 3.38
CA SER A 48 -16.47 22.20 3.39
C SER A 48 -15.54 22.22 2.18
N VAL A 49 -15.09 23.42 1.78
CA VAL A 49 -14.12 23.56 0.69
C VAL A 49 -12.84 22.75 0.97
N TRP A 50 -12.39 22.69 2.22
CA TRP A 50 -11.23 21.92 2.63
C TRP A 50 -11.42 20.41 2.46
N THR A 51 -12.63 19.91 2.75
CA THR A 51 -12.96 18.49 2.56
C THR A 51 -12.93 18.14 1.08
N ARG A 52 -13.50 18.99 0.22
CA ARG A 52 -13.41 18.79 -1.24
C ARG A 52 -11.98 18.87 -1.74
N SER A 53 -11.21 19.85 -1.26
CA SER A 53 -9.83 20.05 -1.67
C SER A 53 -8.93 18.87 -1.32
N ILE A 54 -9.07 18.27 -0.13
CA ILE A 54 -8.27 17.08 0.22
C ILE A 54 -8.67 15.87 -0.63
N LEU A 55 -9.96 15.68 -0.91
CA LEU A 55 -10.42 14.60 -1.79
C LEU A 55 -9.84 14.75 -3.20
N VAL A 56 -9.86 15.97 -3.75
CA VAL A 56 -9.23 16.28 -5.04
C VAL A 56 -7.73 16.03 -4.98
N ALA A 57 -7.02 16.50 -3.95
CA ALA A 57 -5.58 16.29 -3.80
C ALA A 57 -5.22 14.79 -3.73
N THR A 58 -5.95 14.01 -2.94
CA THR A 58 -5.80 12.55 -2.86
C THR A 58 -6.05 11.88 -4.21
N THR A 59 -7.11 12.24 -4.93
CA THR A 59 -7.41 11.68 -6.25
C THR A 59 -6.34 12.04 -7.28
N VAL A 60 -5.92 13.31 -7.33
CA VAL A 60 -4.87 13.77 -8.23
C VAL A 60 -3.57 13.03 -7.95
N TYR A 61 -3.15 12.92 -6.69
CA TYR A 61 -1.97 12.15 -6.31
C TYR A 61 -2.08 10.69 -6.75
N GLY A 62 -3.21 10.03 -6.42
CA GLY A 62 -3.45 8.64 -6.76
C GLY A 62 -3.37 8.36 -8.26
N VAL A 63 -4.01 9.20 -9.08
CA VAL A 63 -3.99 9.08 -10.54
C VAL A 63 -2.60 9.36 -11.11
N VAL A 64 -1.97 10.47 -10.71
CA VAL A 64 -0.66 10.87 -11.23
C VAL A 64 0.40 9.80 -10.92
N PHE A 65 0.50 9.36 -9.66
CA PHE A 65 1.49 8.35 -9.31
C PHE A 65 1.16 6.96 -9.87
N SER A 66 -0.11 6.61 -10.06
CA SER A 66 -0.47 5.36 -10.76
C SER A 66 0.04 5.38 -12.19
N ILE A 67 -0.10 6.51 -12.90
CA ILE A 67 0.42 6.69 -14.25
C ILE A 67 1.96 6.64 -14.24
N LEU A 68 2.60 7.39 -13.34
CA LEU A 68 4.06 7.45 -13.27
C LEU A 68 4.69 6.09 -12.96
N THR A 69 4.17 5.37 -11.97
CA THR A 69 4.66 4.03 -11.62
C THR A 69 4.38 3.03 -12.75
N ALA A 70 3.25 3.13 -13.43
CA ALA A 70 2.97 2.29 -14.61
C ALA A 70 3.95 2.56 -15.76
N LEU A 71 4.23 3.84 -16.06
CA LEU A 71 5.23 4.22 -17.06
C LEU A 71 6.63 3.68 -16.71
N ARG A 72 6.99 3.68 -15.43
CA ARG A 72 8.25 3.08 -14.94
C ARG A 72 8.33 1.58 -15.22
N VAL A 73 7.24 0.84 -15.01
CA VAL A 73 7.17 -0.59 -15.37
C VAL A 73 7.32 -0.78 -16.88
N TYR A 74 6.59 0.00 -17.70
CA TYR A 74 6.67 -0.10 -19.16
C TYR A 74 8.02 0.35 -19.74
N ALA A 75 8.71 1.27 -19.07
CA ALA A 75 10.06 1.71 -19.41
C ALA A 75 11.15 0.73 -18.97
N LEU A 76 10.78 -0.39 -18.33
CA LEU A 76 11.70 -1.40 -17.77
C LEU A 76 12.64 -0.83 -16.70
N ASP A 77 12.20 0.21 -15.98
CA ASP A 77 12.91 0.86 -14.88
C ASP A 77 12.42 0.37 -13.49
N ALA A 78 11.44 -0.54 -13.48
CA ALA A 78 11.02 -1.25 -12.27
C ALA A 78 11.99 -2.40 -11.95
N GLN A 79 12.33 -2.60 -10.67
CA GLN A 79 13.27 -3.64 -10.28
C GLN A 79 12.59 -5.00 -10.23
N ALA A 80 13.35 -6.04 -10.61
CA ALA A 80 12.87 -7.41 -10.55
C ALA A 80 12.81 -7.95 -9.10
N TYR A 81 13.52 -7.36 -8.15
CA TYR A 81 13.56 -7.84 -6.76
C TYR A 81 12.20 -7.71 -6.09
N ASP A 82 11.80 -6.55 -5.60
CA ASP A 82 10.56 -6.45 -4.83
C ASP A 82 9.31 -6.67 -5.71
N LEU A 83 9.15 -5.90 -6.79
CA LEU A 83 7.98 -6.03 -7.66
C LEU A 83 7.88 -7.42 -8.30
N GLY A 84 9.00 -8.00 -8.72
CA GLY A 84 9.02 -9.32 -9.34
C GLY A 84 8.74 -10.46 -8.35
N ILE A 85 9.30 -10.41 -7.13
CA ILE A 85 8.99 -11.36 -6.05
C ILE A 85 7.48 -11.38 -5.80
N TYR A 86 6.90 -10.22 -5.49
CA TYR A 86 5.48 -10.17 -5.15
C TYR A 86 4.58 -10.47 -6.36
N HIS A 87 4.91 -9.99 -7.56
CA HIS A 87 4.14 -10.30 -8.75
C HIS A 87 4.13 -11.81 -9.03
N GLN A 88 5.29 -12.48 -8.99
CA GLN A 88 5.39 -13.91 -9.20
C GLN A 88 4.66 -14.69 -8.10
N SER A 89 4.86 -14.34 -6.83
CA SER A 89 4.16 -14.96 -5.70
C SER A 89 2.65 -14.87 -5.82
N MET A 90 2.11 -13.72 -6.22
CA MET A 90 0.68 -13.54 -6.44
C MET A 90 0.20 -14.37 -7.64
N TYR A 91 0.93 -14.30 -8.76
CA TYR A 91 0.60 -15.05 -9.98
C TYR A 91 0.55 -16.56 -9.75
N THR A 92 1.57 -17.14 -9.11
CA THR A 92 1.62 -18.59 -8.89
C THR A 92 0.56 -19.09 -7.92
N THR A 93 0.14 -18.24 -6.99
CA THR A 93 -0.97 -18.54 -6.07
C THR A 93 -2.27 -18.68 -6.85
N VAL A 94 -2.55 -17.74 -7.76
CA VAL A 94 -3.79 -17.72 -8.54
C VAL A 94 -3.81 -18.83 -9.61
N PHE A 95 -2.71 -18.99 -10.36
CA PHE A 95 -2.74 -19.80 -11.60
C PHE A 95 -1.95 -21.11 -11.54
N ASN A 96 -0.99 -21.23 -10.61
CA ASN A 96 -0.09 -22.39 -10.58
C ASN A 96 -0.30 -23.27 -9.34
N GLN A 97 -1.25 -22.95 -8.46
CA GLN A 97 -1.51 -23.66 -7.21
C GLN A 97 -0.28 -23.73 -6.29
N ARG A 98 0.64 -22.76 -6.42
CA ARG A 98 1.82 -22.65 -5.54
C ARG A 98 1.68 -21.41 -4.67
N PHE A 99 1.42 -21.66 -3.39
CA PHE A 99 1.09 -20.62 -2.43
C PHE A 99 2.25 -19.65 -2.19
N PHE A 100 2.06 -18.42 -2.68
CA PHE A 100 3.00 -17.29 -2.67
C PHE A 100 4.43 -17.62 -3.11
N PHE A 101 4.58 -18.52 -4.09
CA PHE A 101 5.87 -18.98 -4.55
C PHE A 101 6.55 -18.03 -5.55
N ASN A 102 7.84 -17.78 -5.38
CA ASN A 102 8.69 -17.10 -6.34
C ASN A 102 10.04 -17.81 -6.50
N THR A 103 10.72 -17.52 -7.60
CA THR A 103 12.02 -18.09 -7.95
C THR A 103 13.21 -17.24 -7.50
N ILE A 104 12.98 -15.96 -7.22
CA ILE A 104 14.03 -15.00 -6.88
C ILE A 104 14.60 -15.29 -5.49
N ASP A 105 13.75 -15.69 -4.55
CA ASP A 105 14.13 -16.00 -3.16
C ASP A 105 14.75 -17.39 -3.00
N LEU A 106 14.62 -18.29 -3.99
CA LEU A 106 15.10 -19.68 -3.89
C LEU A 106 16.55 -19.85 -3.40
N PRO A 107 17.53 -19.01 -3.80
CA PRO A 107 18.90 -19.13 -3.33
C PRO A 107 19.04 -19.02 -1.79
N SER A 108 18.14 -18.26 -1.15
CA SER A 108 18.14 -18.00 0.30
C SER A 108 16.91 -18.55 1.04
N ASN A 109 15.93 -19.09 0.32
CA ASN A 109 14.67 -19.59 0.85
C ASN A 109 14.23 -20.85 0.08
N PRO A 110 14.56 -22.06 0.59
CA PRO A 110 14.27 -23.31 -0.11
C PRO A 110 12.78 -23.58 -0.39
N SER A 111 11.86 -23.01 0.39
CA SER A 111 10.42 -23.13 0.08
C SER A 111 10.00 -22.32 -1.14
N GLY A 112 10.75 -21.25 -1.43
CA GLY A 112 10.41 -20.21 -2.41
C GLY A 112 9.14 -19.43 -2.08
N SER A 113 8.51 -19.64 -0.92
CA SER A 113 7.34 -18.85 -0.53
C SER A 113 7.79 -17.51 0.04
N VAL A 114 7.20 -16.39 -0.38
CA VAL A 114 7.55 -15.05 0.16
C VAL A 114 7.35 -14.96 1.68
N PHE A 115 6.47 -15.80 2.25
CA PHE A 115 6.26 -15.91 3.70
C PHE A 115 7.42 -16.56 4.46
N GLY A 116 8.39 -17.16 3.76
CA GLY A 116 9.68 -17.55 4.32
C GLY A 116 10.70 -16.40 4.41
N VAL A 117 10.33 -15.21 3.93
CA VAL A 117 11.16 -13.99 4.00
C VAL A 117 10.45 -12.93 4.84
N HIS A 118 9.19 -12.62 4.50
CA HIS A 118 8.35 -11.65 5.20
C HIS A 118 6.97 -12.23 5.47
N PHE A 119 6.55 -12.22 6.73
CA PHE A 119 5.20 -12.58 7.10
C PHE A 119 4.23 -11.42 6.80
N SER A 120 3.71 -11.41 5.56
CA SER A 120 2.79 -10.38 5.05
C SER A 120 1.38 -10.91 4.69
N PRO A 121 0.54 -11.34 5.65
CA PRO A 121 -0.81 -11.83 5.37
C PRO A 121 -1.74 -10.88 4.62
N ILE A 122 -1.45 -9.56 4.58
CA ILE A 122 -2.21 -8.59 3.79
C ILE A 122 -2.27 -8.98 2.31
N LEU A 123 -1.27 -9.72 1.81
CA LEU A 123 -1.26 -10.23 0.44
C LEU A 123 -2.48 -11.08 0.10
N LEU A 124 -3.08 -11.78 1.08
CA LEU A 124 -4.33 -12.53 0.86
C LEU A 124 -5.51 -11.61 0.51
N LEU A 125 -5.57 -10.42 1.12
CA LEU A 125 -6.58 -9.41 0.78
C LEU A 125 -6.32 -8.82 -0.60
N LEU A 126 -5.05 -8.52 -0.91
CA LEU A 126 -4.63 -7.99 -2.21
C LEU A 126 -4.77 -9.02 -3.33
N LEU A 127 -4.82 -10.32 -3.01
CA LEU A 127 -5.01 -11.39 -3.97
C LEU A 127 -6.36 -11.28 -4.69
N ILE A 128 -7.37 -10.73 -4.02
CA ILE A 128 -8.73 -10.56 -4.56
C ILE A 128 -8.70 -9.64 -5.80
N PRO A 129 -8.30 -8.35 -5.71
CA PRO A 129 -8.21 -7.50 -6.90
C PRO A 129 -7.14 -7.99 -7.89
N TYR A 130 -6.06 -8.60 -7.41
CA TYR A 130 -5.03 -9.15 -8.29
C TYR A 130 -5.55 -10.31 -9.16
N ALA A 131 -6.39 -11.20 -8.63
CA ALA A 131 -6.98 -12.28 -9.40
C ALA A 131 -7.90 -11.77 -10.52
N LEU A 132 -8.49 -10.57 -10.37
CA LEU A 132 -9.29 -9.93 -11.42
C LEU A 132 -8.41 -9.36 -12.53
N VAL A 133 -7.26 -8.79 -12.18
CA VAL A 133 -6.31 -8.18 -13.11
C VAL A 133 -4.89 -8.60 -12.71
N PRO A 134 -4.39 -9.76 -13.17
CA PRO A 134 -3.11 -10.33 -12.71
C PRO A 134 -1.94 -9.65 -13.40
N SER A 135 -1.60 -8.45 -12.93
CA SER A 135 -0.59 -7.57 -13.52
C SER A 135 0.28 -6.95 -12.42
N PRO A 136 1.58 -6.70 -12.66
CA PRO A 136 2.40 -5.94 -11.73
C PRO A 136 1.84 -4.53 -11.51
N LEU A 137 1.15 -3.96 -12.50
CA LEU A 137 0.48 -2.66 -12.39
C LEU A 137 -0.63 -2.66 -11.36
N THR A 138 -1.32 -3.79 -11.18
CA THR A 138 -2.36 -3.89 -10.15
C THR A 138 -1.75 -3.70 -8.76
N LEU A 139 -0.57 -4.27 -8.52
CA LEU A 139 0.14 -4.12 -7.25
C LEU A 139 0.59 -2.67 -7.02
N THR A 140 1.23 -2.04 -8.02
CA THR A 140 1.69 -0.65 -7.89
C THR A 140 0.52 0.32 -7.71
N VAL A 141 -0.59 0.13 -8.44
CA VAL A 141 -1.80 0.95 -8.30
C VAL A 141 -2.42 0.78 -6.91
N LEU A 142 -2.53 -0.45 -6.39
CA LEU A 142 -3.06 -0.68 -5.04
C LEU A 142 -2.21 0.00 -3.97
N GLN A 143 -0.88 -0.10 -4.07
CA GLN A 143 0.06 0.60 -3.19
C GLN A 143 -0.11 2.13 -3.28
N THR A 144 -0.14 2.69 -4.50
CA THR A 144 -0.33 4.13 -4.72
C THR A 144 -1.63 4.62 -4.09
N TRP A 145 -2.73 3.90 -4.26
CA TRP A 145 -4.02 4.30 -3.69
C TRP A 145 -4.06 4.12 -2.17
N ALA A 146 -3.42 3.10 -1.61
CA ALA A 146 -3.30 2.98 -0.16
C ALA A 146 -2.58 4.19 0.45
N ILE A 147 -1.45 4.59 -0.13
CA ILE A 147 -0.70 5.79 0.26
C ILE A 147 -1.58 7.04 0.09
N ALA A 148 -2.21 7.23 -1.06
CA ALA A 148 -3.03 8.41 -1.34
C ALA A 148 -4.20 8.54 -0.34
N LEU A 149 -4.90 7.43 -0.07
CA LEU A 149 -6.06 7.38 0.80
C LEU A 149 -5.71 7.64 2.26
N ALA A 150 -4.48 7.38 2.70
CA ALA A 150 -4.03 7.66 4.06
C ALA A 150 -4.11 9.14 4.44
N ALA A 151 -4.10 10.05 3.45
CA ALA A 151 -4.31 11.47 3.68
C ALA A 151 -5.72 11.79 4.23
N LEU A 152 -6.72 10.95 3.95
CA LEU A 152 -8.11 11.16 4.38
C LEU A 152 -8.33 10.95 5.89
N PRO A 153 -7.93 9.81 6.50
CA PRO A 153 -7.99 9.67 7.94
C PRO A 153 -7.06 10.64 8.66
N LEU A 154 -5.91 11.03 8.07
CA LEU A 154 -5.07 12.09 8.62
C LEU A 154 -5.79 13.44 8.66
N TYR A 155 -6.47 13.83 7.58
CA TYR A 155 -7.30 15.02 7.54
C TYR A 155 -8.45 14.95 8.57
N ALA A 156 -9.14 13.82 8.65
CA ALA A 156 -10.23 13.64 9.60
C ALA A 156 -9.76 13.70 11.06
N LEU A 157 -8.62 13.08 11.37
CA LEU A 157 -7.98 13.14 12.68
C LEU A 157 -7.52 14.57 13.01
N GLY A 158 -6.84 15.24 12.08
CA GLY A 158 -6.39 16.62 12.25
C GLY A 158 -7.55 17.59 12.51
N ARG A 159 -8.68 17.44 11.80
CA ARG A 159 -9.89 18.25 12.06
C ARG A 159 -10.40 18.11 13.47
N ARG A 160 -10.37 16.88 13.98
CA ARG A 160 -10.92 16.53 15.29
C ARG A 160 -10.01 17.00 16.42
N VAL A 161 -8.71 16.79 16.29
CA VAL A 161 -7.71 17.09 17.33
C VAL A 161 -7.32 18.58 17.34
N LEU A 162 -7.16 19.19 16.16
CA LEU A 162 -6.69 20.58 16.03
C LEU A 162 -7.83 21.59 15.87
N HIS A 163 -9.07 21.11 15.81
CA HIS A 163 -10.28 21.93 15.63
C HIS A 163 -10.20 22.90 14.44
N SER A 164 -9.43 22.55 13.40
CA SER A 164 -9.17 23.41 12.24
C SER A 164 -9.08 22.60 10.95
N GLU A 165 -10.04 22.81 10.06
CA GLU A 165 -10.04 22.15 8.74
C GLU A 165 -8.91 22.63 7.84
N ARG A 166 -8.49 23.89 7.98
CA ARG A 166 -7.37 24.45 7.22
C ARG A 166 -6.06 23.78 7.62
N ILE A 167 -5.78 23.66 8.92
CA ILE A 167 -4.55 23.02 9.40
C ILE A 167 -4.57 21.53 9.03
N ALA A 168 -5.70 20.85 9.23
CA ALA A 168 -5.86 19.46 8.83
C ALA A 168 -5.62 19.24 7.33
N PHE A 169 -6.13 20.14 6.48
CA PHE A 169 -5.90 20.10 5.04
C PHE A 169 -4.41 20.26 4.72
N VAL A 170 -3.74 21.24 5.35
CA VAL A 170 -2.29 21.45 5.17
C VAL A 170 -1.51 20.19 5.57
N LEU A 171 -1.85 19.53 6.68
CA LEU A 171 -1.22 18.27 7.07
C LEU A 171 -1.41 17.15 6.05
N GLY A 172 -2.63 17.01 5.51
CA GLY A 172 -2.92 16.05 4.45
C GLY A 172 -2.12 16.31 3.17
N VAL A 173 -2.02 17.58 2.74
CA VAL A 173 -1.22 17.97 1.58
C VAL A 173 0.28 17.77 1.84
N VAL A 174 0.77 18.16 3.01
CA VAL A 174 2.17 17.94 3.41
C VAL A 174 2.51 16.46 3.38
N TYR A 175 1.63 15.59 3.88
CA TYR A 175 1.81 14.14 3.80
C TYR A 175 1.95 13.63 2.35
N LEU A 176 1.08 14.07 1.44
CA LEU A 176 1.11 13.68 0.02
C LEU A 176 2.34 14.25 -0.73
N LEU A 177 2.78 15.45 -0.36
CA LEU A 177 3.94 16.10 -0.98
C LEU A 177 5.27 15.75 -0.29
N HIS A 178 5.23 14.98 0.80
CA HIS A 178 6.42 14.65 1.56
C HIS A 178 7.34 13.72 0.73
N PRO A 179 8.63 14.06 0.54
CA PRO A 179 9.54 13.27 -0.29
C PRO A 179 9.67 11.81 0.13
N ALA A 180 9.62 11.52 1.44
CA ALA A 180 9.65 10.12 1.90
C ALA A 180 8.39 9.34 1.48
N THR A 181 7.21 9.96 1.53
CA THR A 181 5.95 9.34 1.09
C THR A 181 5.99 9.07 -0.41
N GLN A 182 6.48 10.03 -1.18
CA GLN A 182 6.65 9.89 -2.62
C GLN A 182 7.72 8.85 -2.97
N GLY A 183 8.80 8.77 -2.18
CA GLY A 183 9.85 7.77 -2.31
C GLY A 183 9.33 6.36 -2.11
N VAL A 184 8.53 6.11 -1.07
CA VAL A 184 7.81 4.84 -0.85
C VAL A 184 6.93 4.50 -2.07
N ASN A 185 6.22 5.47 -2.62
CA ASN A 185 5.35 5.25 -3.77
C ASN A 185 6.13 5.02 -5.09
N TRP A 186 7.28 5.68 -5.23
CA TRP A 186 8.15 5.55 -6.39
C TRP A 186 8.90 4.22 -6.38
N TYR A 187 9.23 3.72 -5.19
CA TYR A 187 9.85 2.42 -5.00
C TYR A 187 8.90 1.29 -5.43
N ASP A 188 9.46 0.11 -5.67
CA ASP A 188 8.69 -1.05 -6.10
C ASP A 188 7.68 -1.53 -5.06
N PHE A 189 6.77 -2.41 -5.47
CA PHE A 189 5.67 -2.82 -4.60
C PHE A 189 6.18 -3.49 -3.33
N HIS A 190 5.66 -3.06 -2.18
CA HIS A 190 5.94 -3.67 -0.89
C HIS A 190 4.71 -3.51 0.06
N PRO A 191 4.29 -4.57 0.78
CA PRO A 191 3.13 -4.56 1.67
C PRO A 191 3.10 -3.45 2.73
N GLU A 192 4.26 -2.96 3.16
CA GLU A 192 4.41 -1.95 4.20
C GLU A 192 3.86 -0.59 3.76
N ALA A 193 3.71 -0.35 2.45
CA ALA A 193 3.09 0.85 1.93
C ALA A 193 1.61 1.04 2.38
N PHE A 194 0.98 -0.02 2.88
CA PHE A 194 -0.39 0.02 3.43
C PHE A 194 -0.43 0.44 4.91
N LEU A 195 0.71 0.47 5.60
CA LEU A 195 0.81 0.87 7.02
C LEU A 195 0.23 2.26 7.29
N PRO A 196 0.55 3.33 6.52
CA PRO A 196 0.03 4.66 6.82
C PRO A 196 -1.49 4.70 6.83
N LEU A 197 -2.15 4.08 5.85
CA LEU A 197 -3.61 4.03 5.77
C LEU A 197 -4.20 3.31 6.97
N ALA A 198 -3.69 2.11 7.28
CA ALA A 198 -4.18 1.30 8.38
C ALA A 198 -3.97 2.00 9.74
N VAL A 199 -2.78 2.52 10.00
CA VAL A 199 -2.43 3.18 11.27
C VAL A 199 -3.23 4.47 11.44
N LEU A 200 -3.25 5.36 10.45
CA LEU A 200 -3.96 6.64 10.55
C LEU A 200 -5.47 6.44 10.68
N THR A 201 -6.04 5.46 9.97
CA THR A 201 -7.46 5.08 10.15
C THR A 201 -7.70 4.61 11.58
N GLY A 202 -6.84 3.73 12.10
CA GLY A 202 -6.94 3.28 13.48
C GLY A 202 -6.85 4.43 14.48
N LEU A 203 -5.88 5.34 14.35
CA LEU A 203 -5.74 6.51 15.23
C LEU A 203 -6.97 7.44 15.18
N TYR A 204 -7.56 7.64 14.00
CA TYR A 204 -8.81 8.39 13.86
C TYR A 204 -9.96 7.74 14.65
N PHE A 205 -10.13 6.42 14.55
CA PHE A 205 -11.19 5.72 15.27
C PHE A 205 -10.88 5.51 16.77
N PHE A 206 -9.61 5.48 17.16
CA PHE A 206 -9.17 5.54 18.56
C PHE A 206 -9.64 6.84 19.21
N GLU A 207 -9.43 7.98 18.55
CA GLU A 207 -9.87 9.30 19.00
C GLU A 207 -11.42 9.43 19.01
N ARG A 208 -12.12 8.62 18.21
CA ARG A 208 -13.58 8.47 18.25
C ARG A 208 -14.10 7.53 19.32
N ARG A 209 -13.24 6.84 20.06
CA ARG A 209 -13.59 5.78 21.02
C ARG A 209 -14.33 4.59 20.36
N GLU A 210 -14.07 4.37 19.07
CA GLU A 210 -14.63 3.28 18.28
C GLU A 210 -13.64 2.11 18.21
N TRP A 211 -13.60 1.33 19.29
CA TRP A 211 -12.58 0.31 19.54
C TRP A 211 -12.52 -0.79 18.49
N THR A 212 -13.66 -1.22 17.95
CA THR A 212 -13.71 -2.29 16.95
C THR A 212 -12.97 -1.89 15.68
N VAL A 213 -13.26 -0.70 15.14
CA VAL A 213 -12.62 -0.22 13.90
C VAL A 213 -11.14 0.09 14.15
N PHE A 214 -10.80 0.63 15.32
CA PHE A 214 -9.42 0.79 15.76
C PHE A 214 -8.65 -0.54 15.73
N LEU A 215 -9.17 -1.58 16.40
CA LEU A 215 -8.51 -2.89 16.49
C LEU A 215 -8.41 -3.58 15.14
N VAL A 216 -9.45 -3.51 14.30
CA VAL A 216 -9.42 -4.03 12.93
C VAL A 216 -8.36 -3.32 12.09
N SER A 217 -8.26 -1.99 12.22
CA SER A 217 -7.25 -1.21 11.50
C SER A 217 -5.83 -1.55 11.96
N MET A 218 -5.63 -1.77 13.26
CA MET A 218 -4.34 -2.23 13.78
C MET A 218 -4.00 -3.65 13.36
N ALA A 219 -4.98 -4.55 13.30
CA ALA A 219 -4.77 -5.90 12.76
C ALA A 219 -4.39 -5.87 11.27
N LEU A 220 -4.98 -4.94 10.49
CA LEU A 220 -4.57 -4.70 9.11
C LEU A 220 -3.16 -4.11 9.02
N ALA A 221 -2.75 -3.26 9.97
CA ALA A 221 -1.38 -2.77 10.04
C ALA A 221 -0.40 -3.92 10.34
N LEU A 222 -0.71 -4.77 11.32
CA LEU A 222 0.09 -5.96 11.64
C LEU A 222 0.21 -6.92 10.43
N SER A 223 -0.85 -7.06 9.63
CA SER A 223 -0.82 -7.96 8.48
C SER A 223 0.09 -7.52 7.33
N THR A 224 0.63 -6.30 7.35
CA THR A 224 1.56 -5.82 6.33
C THR A 224 2.90 -6.53 6.39
N ILE A 225 3.51 -6.63 7.57
CA ILE A 225 4.83 -7.22 7.81
C ILE A 225 4.99 -7.57 9.28
N GLU A 226 5.79 -8.59 9.60
CA GLU A 226 6.14 -9.00 10.96
C GLU A 226 6.68 -7.84 11.82
N ALA A 227 7.48 -6.95 11.21
CA ALA A 227 8.09 -5.80 11.88
C ALA A 227 7.07 -4.73 12.30
N ALA A 228 5.85 -4.73 11.73
CA ALA A 228 4.78 -3.82 12.14
C ALA A 228 4.36 -4.04 13.61
N SER A 229 4.63 -5.22 14.17
CA SER A 229 4.44 -5.52 15.59
C SER A 229 5.15 -4.51 16.49
N PHE A 230 6.37 -4.09 16.16
CA PHE A 230 7.11 -3.11 16.95
C PHE A 230 6.43 -1.74 16.94
N LEU A 231 5.99 -1.28 15.78
CA LEU A 231 5.26 -0.01 15.64
C LEU A 231 3.96 -0.04 16.45
N VAL A 232 3.17 -1.09 16.30
CA VAL A 232 1.87 -1.23 16.98
C VAL A 232 2.06 -1.37 18.50
N ALA A 233 3.05 -2.13 18.96
CA ALA A 233 3.40 -2.23 20.37
C ALA A 233 3.85 -0.89 20.95
N ALA A 234 4.71 -0.14 20.23
CA ALA A 234 5.17 1.17 20.64
C ALA A 234 4.03 2.19 20.74
N LEU A 235 3.10 2.19 19.78
CA LEU A 235 1.89 3.02 19.83
C LEU A 235 1.02 2.67 21.05
N ALA A 236 0.76 1.38 21.28
CA ALA A 236 -0.04 0.92 22.40
C ALA A 236 0.58 1.32 23.75
N LEU A 237 1.89 1.10 23.89
CA LEU A 237 2.65 1.46 25.09
C LEU A 237 2.67 2.99 25.29
N GLY A 238 2.89 3.76 24.23
CA GLY A 238 2.89 5.22 24.28
C GLY A 238 1.58 5.79 24.81
N PHE A 239 0.44 5.29 24.31
CA PHE A 239 -0.88 5.70 24.80
C PHE A 239 -1.12 5.27 26.26
N LEU A 240 -0.75 4.04 26.64
CA LEU A 240 -0.84 3.58 28.03
C LEU A 240 -0.03 4.47 28.98
N LEU A 241 1.23 4.76 28.64
CA LEU A 241 2.08 5.65 29.45
C LEU A 241 1.49 7.06 29.56
N SER A 242 0.95 7.61 28.46
CA SER A 242 0.30 8.93 28.49
C SER A 242 -0.91 8.99 29.43
N SER A 243 -1.67 7.89 29.53
CA SER A 243 -2.83 7.78 30.41
C SER A 243 -2.45 7.70 31.90
N VAL A 244 -1.26 7.16 32.22
CA VAL A 244 -0.73 7.05 33.58
C VAL A 244 -0.09 8.38 34.03
N TRP A 245 0.60 9.07 33.13
CA TRP A 245 1.30 10.33 33.42
C TRP A 245 0.36 11.53 33.65
N SER A 246 -0.90 11.42 33.22
CA SER A 246 -1.97 12.35 33.59
C SER A 246 -2.43 12.09 35.05
N LEU A 247 -1.59 12.48 36.01
CA LEU A 247 -1.62 12.22 37.47
C LEU A 247 -2.89 12.63 38.27
N LYS A 248 -4.02 12.95 37.63
CA LYS A 248 -5.29 13.33 38.32
C LYS A 248 -6.40 12.27 38.27
N LYS A 249 -6.19 11.10 37.64
CA LYS A 249 -7.27 10.12 37.36
C LYS A 249 -6.93 8.64 37.63
N LEU A 250 -5.98 8.36 38.53
CA LEU A 250 -5.36 7.03 38.64
C LEU A 250 -6.34 5.90 39.01
N HIS A 251 -7.39 6.14 39.81
CA HIS A 251 -8.25 5.06 40.30
C HIS A 251 -9.31 4.58 39.30
N ASN A 252 -9.80 5.46 38.39
CA ASN A 252 -10.84 5.11 37.41
C ASN A 252 -10.30 4.88 35.97
N SER A 253 -9.02 5.15 35.72
CA SER A 253 -8.39 5.05 34.39
C SER A 253 -7.97 3.61 34.02
N VAL A 254 -7.58 2.81 35.01
CA VAL A 254 -6.98 1.48 34.81
C VAL A 254 -7.98 0.46 34.23
N ASP A 255 -9.28 0.60 34.49
CA ASP A 255 -10.32 -0.33 33.98
C ASP A 255 -11.14 0.23 32.80
N SER A 256 -10.60 1.24 32.11
CA SER A 256 -11.28 1.81 30.95
C SER A 256 -11.29 0.84 29.76
N LYS A 257 -12.28 0.98 28.87
CA LYS A 257 -12.29 0.25 27.58
C LYS A 257 -11.04 0.56 26.74
N GLU A 258 -10.49 1.76 26.89
CA GLU A 258 -9.23 2.18 26.27
C GLU A 258 -8.06 1.33 26.77
N THR A 259 -7.85 1.25 28.09
CA THR A 259 -6.77 0.46 28.70
C THR A 259 -6.84 -1.00 28.27
N ARG A 260 -8.04 -1.59 28.28
CA ARG A 260 -8.25 -2.97 27.81
C ARG A 260 -7.92 -3.14 26.33
N ALA A 261 -8.34 -2.22 25.47
CA ALA A 261 -8.03 -2.28 24.04
C ALA A 261 -6.52 -2.15 23.77
N LEU A 262 -5.83 -1.27 24.50
CA LEU A 262 -4.38 -1.07 24.38
C LEU A 262 -3.58 -2.26 24.91
N LEU A 263 -3.96 -2.84 26.05
CA LEU A 263 -3.33 -4.06 26.58
C LEU A 263 -3.56 -5.26 25.66
N PHE A 264 -4.78 -5.41 25.12
CA PHE A 264 -5.05 -6.41 24.10
C PHE A 264 -4.17 -6.21 22.88
N LEU A 265 -4.00 -4.96 22.41
CA LEU A 265 -3.19 -4.66 21.25
C LEU A 265 -1.70 -4.97 21.48
N LEU A 266 -1.18 -4.71 22.68
CA LEU A 266 0.19 -5.07 23.06
C LEU A 266 0.39 -6.60 23.06
N GLY A 267 -0.57 -7.34 23.60
CA GLY A 267 -0.59 -8.80 23.54
C GLY A 267 -0.66 -9.31 22.11
N LEU A 268 -1.55 -8.75 21.29
CA LEU A 268 -1.72 -9.09 19.88
C LEU A 268 -0.43 -8.84 19.08
N ALA A 269 0.22 -7.69 19.27
CA ALA A 269 1.49 -7.38 18.60
C ALA A 269 2.60 -8.38 19.00
N SER A 270 2.66 -8.77 20.28
CA SER A 270 3.63 -9.75 20.77
C SER A 270 3.41 -11.13 20.17
N VAL A 271 2.15 -11.59 20.15
CA VAL A 271 1.76 -12.85 19.50
C VAL A 271 2.05 -12.81 18.00
N TRP A 272 1.78 -11.68 17.36
CA TRP A 272 2.03 -11.48 15.93
C TRP A 272 3.51 -11.62 15.57
N LEU A 273 4.40 -11.01 16.37
CA LEU A 273 5.85 -11.13 16.17
C LEU A 273 6.30 -12.59 16.27
N VAL A 274 5.86 -13.30 17.32
CA VAL A 274 6.22 -14.71 17.51
C VAL A 274 5.68 -15.57 16.37
N LEU A 275 4.43 -15.33 15.95
CA LEU A 275 3.81 -16.04 14.84
C LEU A 275 4.56 -15.80 13.52
N GLY A 276 4.86 -14.54 13.19
CA GLY A 276 5.58 -14.20 11.97
C GLY A 276 6.94 -14.89 11.90
N ARG A 277 7.71 -14.82 13.00
CA ARG A 277 9.00 -15.52 13.11
C ARG A 277 8.86 -17.04 13.01
N ALA A 278 7.82 -17.62 13.60
CA ALA A 278 7.58 -19.06 13.50
C ALA A 278 7.25 -19.48 12.07
N VAL A 279 6.45 -18.69 11.33
CA VAL A 279 6.11 -18.96 9.92
C VAL A 279 7.34 -18.82 9.03
N GLU A 280 8.11 -17.75 9.20
CA GLU A 280 9.36 -17.53 8.47
C GLU A 280 10.34 -18.70 8.67
N LEU A 281 10.55 -19.14 9.90
CA LEU A 281 11.45 -20.28 10.20
C LEU A 281 10.92 -21.60 9.66
N ALA A 282 9.60 -21.81 9.68
CA ALA A 282 8.99 -23.03 9.13
C ALA A 282 9.15 -23.12 7.61
N LEU A 283 9.08 -21.99 6.91
CA LEU A 283 9.20 -21.93 5.44
C LEU A 283 10.64 -21.70 4.98
N ASN A 284 11.48 -21.10 5.79
CA ASN A 284 12.89 -20.84 5.51
C ASN A 284 13.80 -21.17 6.69
N PRO A 285 14.01 -22.46 7.00
CA PRO A 285 14.87 -22.89 8.11
C PRO A 285 16.36 -22.63 7.88
N ARG A 286 16.75 -22.12 6.70
CA ARG A 286 18.15 -21.80 6.35
C ARG A 286 18.40 -20.30 6.22
N ASN A 287 17.56 -19.48 6.85
CA ASN A 287 17.63 -18.03 6.73
C ASN A 287 19.07 -17.53 7.00
N PRO A 288 19.75 -16.91 6.01
CA PRO A 288 21.17 -16.58 6.09
C PRO A 288 21.54 -15.57 7.19
N TYR A 289 20.57 -14.88 7.80
CA TYR A 289 20.80 -14.07 8.99
C TYR A 289 21.16 -14.91 10.23
N GLU A 290 20.69 -16.16 10.35
CA GLU A 290 21.13 -17.09 11.40
C GLU A 290 22.47 -17.77 11.05
N ILE A 291 22.76 -17.92 9.76
CA ILE A 291 24.04 -18.49 9.30
C ILE A 291 25.18 -17.49 9.55
N ARG A 292 24.95 -16.18 9.39
CA ARG A 292 25.98 -15.17 9.64
C ARG A 292 26.33 -15.06 11.13
N THR A 293 25.35 -15.14 12.04
CA THR A 293 25.60 -15.18 13.49
C THR A 293 26.29 -16.47 13.95
N SER A 294 26.11 -17.58 13.25
CA SER A 294 26.84 -18.83 13.54
C SER A 294 28.25 -18.88 12.92
N LEU A 295 28.48 -18.26 11.76
CA LEU A 295 29.79 -18.15 11.12
C LEU A 295 30.71 -17.07 11.74
N GLU A 296 30.16 -16.10 12.46
CA GLU A 296 30.94 -15.11 13.23
C GLU A 296 31.35 -15.62 14.62
N SER A 297 30.97 -16.85 14.99
CA SER A 297 31.49 -17.49 16.21
C SER A 297 32.96 -17.91 16.00
N PRO A 298 33.92 -17.43 16.84
CA PRO A 298 35.31 -17.80 16.68
C PRO A 298 35.51 -19.23 17.20
N GLY A 299 35.46 -20.23 16.32
CA GLY A 299 35.76 -21.59 16.76
C GLY A 299 35.55 -22.77 15.82
N VAL A 300 34.99 -22.64 14.61
CA VAL A 300 34.73 -23.83 13.76
C VAL A 300 35.47 -23.74 12.41
N PRO A 301 36.34 -24.72 12.06
CA PRO A 301 37.05 -24.74 10.78
C PRO A 301 36.06 -24.93 9.63
N GLY A 302 36.12 -24.04 8.64
CA GLY A 302 35.09 -23.86 7.63
C GLY A 302 34.98 -24.96 6.56
N THR A 303 33.75 -25.18 6.11
CA THR A 303 33.45 -25.60 4.74
C THR A 303 33.05 -24.36 3.96
N GLY A 304 34.06 -23.68 3.38
CA GLY A 304 33.84 -22.47 2.59
C GLY A 304 33.19 -22.81 1.25
N VAL A 305 31.88 -22.59 1.14
CA VAL A 305 31.22 -22.47 -0.17
C VAL A 305 31.48 -21.06 -0.69
N CYS A 306 32.40 -20.95 -1.65
CA CYS A 306 32.68 -19.71 -2.37
C CYS A 306 31.47 -19.33 -3.25
N LEU A 307 30.72 -18.30 -2.85
CA LEU A 307 29.70 -17.65 -3.68
C LEU A 307 30.10 -16.22 -4.02
N VAL A 308 31.26 -16.02 -4.67
CA VAL A 308 31.55 -14.82 -5.48
C VAL A 308 32.64 -15.19 -6.51
N PRO A 309 32.45 -14.95 -7.83
CA PRO A 309 33.57 -14.94 -8.76
C PRO A 309 34.37 -13.66 -8.50
N ARG A 310 35.50 -13.76 -7.79
CA ARG A 310 36.40 -12.62 -7.61
C ARG A 310 37.08 -12.29 -8.93
N ASP A 311 37.01 -11.00 -9.25
CA ASP A 311 37.80 -10.26 -10.22
C ASP A 311 39.20 -10.83 -10.44
N CYS A 312 39.49 -11.24 -11.67
CA CYS A 312 40.85 -11.34 -12.18
C CYS A 312 41.40 -9.93 -12.34
N SER A 313 41.99 -9.40 -11.27
CA SER A 313 42.82 -8.20 -11.32
C SER A 313 44.08 -8.46 -12.13
N MET A 314 44.29 -7.60 -13.13
CA MET A 314 45.58 -7.34 -13.76
C MET A 314 46.67 -7.14 -12.68
N SER A 315 47.64 -8.04 -12.61
CA SER A 315 48.95 -7.76 -12.02
C SER A 315 50.02 -8.75 -12.51
N ARG A 316 50.45 -8.58 -13.75
CA ARG A 316 51.80 -9.00 -14.20
C ARG A 316 52.36 -7.92 -15.14
N PHE A 317 52.84 -6.82 -14.57
CA PHE A 317 53.86 -6.03 -15.23
C PHE A 317 55.20 -6.76 -15.03
N GLY A 318 55.56 -7.55 -16.04
CA GLY A 318 56.91 -8.07 -16.19
C GLY A 318 57.87 -6.91 -16.42
N SER A 319 58.98 -6.92 -15.68
CA SER A 319 60.13 -6.07 -15.86
C SER A 319 60.79 -6.33 -17.21
N LEU A 320 60.39 -5.57 -18.24
CA LEU A 320 61.16 -5.47 -19.48
C LEU A 320 62.02 -4.21 -19.46
N ARG A 321 63.33 -4.43 -19.33
CA ARG A 321 64.40 -3.46 -19.52
C ARG A 321 64.23 -2.72 -20.84
N ILE A 322 64.01 -1.42 -20.77
CA ILE A 322 64.24 -0.52 -21.91
C ILE A 322 65.74 -0.22 -21.92
N ARG A 323 66.48 -0.85 -22.85
CA ARG A 323 67.85 -0.43 -23.20
C ARG A 323 67.76 0.94 -23.87
N SER A 324 68.31 1.95 -23.20
CA SER A 324 68.68 3.23 -23.78
C SER A 324 69.65 3.01 -24.94
N THR A 325 69.24 3.37 -26.15
CA THR A 325 70.17 3.69 -27.24
C THR A 325 69.93 5.14 -27.63
N ARG A 326 70.82 6.03 -27.17
CA ARG A 326 71.06 7.32 -27.80
C ARG A 326 72.52 7.33 -28.22
N SER A 327 72.73 7.54 -29.51
CA SER A 327 74.00 7.56 -30.22
C SER A 327 74.99 8.59 -29.65
N GLN A 328 76.29 8.31 -29.74
CA GLN A 328 77.25 9.10 -30.55
C GLN A 328 78.70 8.64 -30.29
N ARG A 329 79.42 8.39 -31.39
CA ARG A 329 80.86 8.06 -31.54
C ARG A 329 81.29 6.65 -31.17
#